data_AF-A0A925UIZ1-F1
#
_entry.id   AF-A0A925UIZ1-F1
#
_cell.length_a   1.000
_cell.length_b   1.000
_cell.length_c   1.000
_cell.angle_alpha   90.00
_cell.angle_beta   90.00
_cell.angle_gamma   90.00
#
_symmetry.space_group_name_H-M   'P 1'
#
loop_
_entity.id
_entity.type
_entity.pdbx_description
1 polymer ?
#
loop_
_entity_poly.entity_id
_entity_poly.type
_entity_poly.pdbx_seq_one_letter_code
_entity_poly.pdbx_strand_id
1 'polypeptide(L)' 'FLESAGVLPPQMREMVIDRASAIPGGPLDLEDLKIIVLMVFWSLGEEPDALILDELFVAEEDRLIH' A
#
# COMPACT_ATOMS: atom_id res chain seq x y z
N PHE A 1 -11.04 1.87 -2.39
CA PHE A 1 -10.75 0.45 -2.17
C PHE A 1 -10.03 0.22 -0.83
N LEU A 2 -8.79 0.70 -0.64
CA LEU A 2 -8.07 0.56 0.65
C LEU A 2 -8.71 1.37 1.82
N GLU A 3 -9.28 2.54 1.53
CA GLU A 3 -10.07 3.31 2.51
C GLU A 3 -11.46 2.67 2.78
N SER A 4 -12.04 2.06 1.75
CA SER A 4 -13.35 1.37 1.81
C SER A 4 -13.28 0.05 2.58
N ALA A 5 -12.12 -0.60 2.58
CA ALA A 5 -11.81 -1.82 3.34
C ALA A 5 -11.35 -1.53 4.78
N GLY A 6 -11.16 -0.26 5.16
CA GLY A 6 -10.67 0.12 6.50
C GLY A 6 -9.19 -0.21 6.76
N VAL A 7 -8.46 -0.61 5.72
CA VAL A 7 -7.11 -1.20 5.81
C VAL A 7 -6.02 -0.14 5.93
N LEU A 8 -6.29 1.09 5.47
CA LEU A 8 -5.29 2.16 5.46
C LEU A 8 -5.81 3.41 6.21
N PRO A 9 -5.59 3.47 7.54
CA PRO A 9 -5.92 4.61 8.37
C PRO A 9 -5.36 5.93 7.81
N PRO A 10 -5.99 7.08 8.10
CA PRO A 10 -5.54 8.37 7.58
C PRO A 10 -4.06 8.65 7.85
N GLN A 11 -3.56 8.33 9.05
CA GLN A 11 -2.15 8.54 9.41
C GLN A 11 -1.18 7.72 8.54
N MET A 12 -1.55 6.48 8.22
CA MET A 12 -0.72 5.59 7.41
C MET A 12 -0.64 6.07 5.96
N ARG A 13 -1.75 6.63 5.45
CA ARG A 13 -1.84 7.21 4.10
C ARG A 13 -0.90 8.38 3.92
N GLU A 14 -0.89 9.29 4.89
CA GLU A 14 0.02 10.44 4.89
C GLU A 14 1.48 9.98 4.87
N MET A 15 1.83 8.95 5.64
CA MET A 15 3.19 8.38 5.64
C MET A 15 3.57 7.73 4.30
N VAL A 16 2.65 7.03 3.65
CA VAL A 16 2.87 6.44 2.31
C VAL A 16 3.10 7.55 1.29
N ILE A 17 2.26 8.60 1.31
CA ILE A 17 2.37 9.74 0.39
C ILE A 17 3.68 10.49 0.61
N ASP A 18 4.07 10.72 1.86
CA ASP A 18 5.33 11.39 2.21
C ASP A 18 6.54 10.62 1.66
N ARG A 19 6.58 9.30 1.88
CA ARG A 19 7.66 8.45 1.36
C ARG A 19 7.68 8.36 -0.16
N ALA A 20 6.52 8.23 -0.80
CA ALA A 20 6.42 8.24 -2.25
C ALA A 20 6.89 9.57 -2.85
N SER A 21 6.55 10.69 -2.21
CA SER A 21 6.97 12.04 -2.63
C SER A 21 8.46 12.28 -2.45
N ALA A 22 9.10 11.55 -1.51
CA ALA A 22 10.53 11.62 -1.28
C ALA A 22 11.36 10.80 -2.28
N ILE A 23 10.75 9.95 -3.11
CA ILE A 23 11.46 9.16 -4.13
C ILE A 23 11.80 10.06 -5.34
N PRO A 24 13.08 10.33 -5.62
CA PRO A 24 13.47 11.07 -6.81
C PRO A 24 13.46 10.12 -8.03
N GLY A 25 12.83 10.50 -9.14
CA GLY A 25 12.95 9.68 -10.36
C GLY A 25 11.83 9.75 -11.39
N GLY A 26 10.68 10.35 -11.06
CA GLY A 26 9.52 10.39 -11.96
C GLY A 26 8.32 9.66 -11.34
N PRO A 27 7.30 9.30 -12.16
CA PRO A 27 6.11 8.63 -11.65
C PRO A 27 6.47 7.26 -11.04
N LEU A 28 5.81 6.94 -9.94
CA LEU A 28 6.01 5.71 -9.18
C LEU A 28 5.19 4.57 -9.80
N ASP A 29 5.81 3.43 -10.05
CA ASP A 29 5.09 2.24 -10.50
C ASP A 29 4.25 1.66 -9.36
N LEU A 30 3.20 0.91 -9.69
CA LEU A 30 2.30 0.31 -8.70
C LEU A 30 3.06 -0.66 -7.76
N GLU A 31 4.05 -1.36 -8.28
CA GLU A 31 4.93 -2.26 -7.52
C GLU A 31 5.70 -1.51 -6.42
N ASP A 32 6.29 -0.36 -6.77
CA ASP A 32 7.02 0.49 -5.82
C ASP A 32 6.08 1.02 -4.74
N LEU A 33 4.85 1.38 -5.11
CA LEU A 33 3.85 1.86 -4.16
C LEU A 33 3.48 0.76 -3.14
N LYS A 34 3.33 -0.49 -3.60
CA LYS A 34 3.09 -1.65 -2.72
C LYS A 34 4.24 -1.81 -1.71
N ILE A 35 5.50 -1.72 -2.18
CA ILE A 35 6.68 -1.79 -1.32
C ILE A 35 6.68 -0.67 -0.27
N ILE A 36 6.37 0.57 -0.66
CA ILE A 36 6.29 1.70 0.27
C ILE A 36 5.21 1.46 1.34
N VAL A 37 4.05 0.93 0.95
CA VAL A 37 2.97 0.60 1.90
C VAL A 37 3.44 -0.46 2.90
N LEU A 38 4.10 -1.54 2.45
CA LEU A 38 4.67 -2.57 3.32
C LEU A 38 5.71 -2.00 4.28
N MET A 39 6.60 -1.14 3.78
CA MET A 39 7.58 -0.45 4.63
C MET A 39 6.92 0.42 5.69
N VAL A 40 5.79 1.05 5.39
CA VAL A 40 5.03 1.84 6.37
C VAL A 40 4.43 0.95 7.45
N PHE A 41 3.79 -0.16 7.08
CA PHE A 41 3.28 -1.16 8.04
C PHE A 41 4.38 -1.63 9.00
N TRP A 42 5.51 -2.08 8.47
CA TRP A 42 6.65 -2.52 9.29
C TRP A 42 7.24 -1.40 10.15
N SER A 43 7.28 -0.17 9.65
CA SER A 43 7.81 0.96 10.43
C SER A 43 6.94 1.34 11.63
N LEU A 44 5.67 0.97 11.62
CA LEU A 44 4.73 1.17 12.73
C LEU A 44 4.72 -0.01 13.72
N GLY A 45 5.43 -1.10 13.41
CA GLY A 45 5.38 -2.34 14.21
C GLY A 45 4.07 -3.11 14.07
N GLU A 46 3.25 -2.75 13.07
CA GLU A 46 2.00 -3.41 12.73
C GLU A 46 2.30 -4.48 11.67
N GLU A 47 2.03 -5.75 12.00
CA GLU A 47 2.06 -6.81 10.99
C GLU A 47 0.77 -6.76 10.18
N PRO A 48 0.84 -6.53 8.85
CA PRO A 48 -0.36 -6.54 8.03
C PRO A 48 -0.96 -7.95 8.03
N ASP A 49 -2.25 -8.04 8.31
CA ASP A 49 -2.99 -9.30 8.26
C ASP A 49 -2.92 -9.93 6.86
N ALA A 50 -3.07 -11.24 6.79
CA ALA A 50 -3.05 -11.99 5.53
C ALA A 50 -4.03 -11.45 4.48
N LEU A 51 -5.18 -10.90 4.89
CA LEU A 51 -6.15 -10.26 4.00
C LEU A 51 -5.65 -8.94 3.41
N ILE A 52 -4.92 -8.16 4.21
CA ILE A 52 -4.30 -6.89 3.78
C ILE A 52 -3.19 -7.17 2.79
N LEU A 53 -2.37 -8.18 3.09
CA LEU A 53 -1.34 -8.67 2.18
C LEU A 53 -1.95 -9.19 0.88
N ASP A 54 -3.00 -10.01 0.96
CA ASP A 54 -3.69 -10.52 -0.22
C ASP A 54 -4.17 -9.36 -1.10
N GLU A 55 -4.90 -8.39 -0.55
CA GLU A 55 -5.37 -7.21 -1.30
C GLU A 55 -4.25 -6.30 -1.84
N LEU A 56 -3.13 -6.15 -1.11
CA LEU A 56 -1.97 -5.39 -1.58
C LEU A 56 -1.26 -6.09 -2.73
N PHE A 57 -1.19 -7.43 -2.71
CA PHE A 57 -0.43 -8.22 -3.65
C PHE A 57 -1.25 -8.87 -4.76
N VAL A 58 -2.59 -8.84 -4.70
CA VAL A 58 -3.45 -9.25 -5.81
C VAL A 58 -3.01 -8.49 -7.06
N ALA A 59 -2.66 -9.26 -8.10
CA ALA A 59 -2.31 -8.72 -9.40
C ALA A 59 -3.54 -8.02 -9.98
N GLU A 60 -3.35 -6.85 -10.60
CA GLU A 60 -4.45 -6.16 -11.31
C GLU A 60 -5.08 -7.05 -12.40
N GLU A 61 -4.30 -8.03 -12.88
CA GLU A 61 -4.66 -9.12 -13.80
C GLU A 61 -5.68 -10.11 -13.22
N ASP A 62 -5.57 -10.40 -11.92
CA ASP A 62 -6.46 -11.32 -11.18
C ASP A 62 -7.66 -10.62 -10.55
N ARG A 63 -7.73 -9.29 -10.68
CA ARG A 63 -8.91 -8.50 -10.34
C ARG A 63 -9.98 -8.64 -11.43
N LEU A 64 -10.30 -9.88 -11.78
CA LEU A 64 -11.48 -10.21 -12.55
C LEU A 64 -12.70 -9.74 -11.77
N ILE A 65 -13.24 -8.60 -12.21
CA ILE A 65 -14.62 -8.14 -12.03
C ILE A 65 -15.57 -9.33 -11.81
N HIS A 66 -15.94 -9.55 -10.54
CA HIS A 66 -17.03 -10.42 -10.13
C HIS A 66 -18.14 -9.58 -9.49
#